data_AF-A0A127MY42-F1
#
_entry.id   AF-A0A127MY42-F1
#
_cell.length_a   1.000
_cell.length_b   1.000
_cell.length_c   1.000
_cell.angle_alpha   90.00
_cell.angle_beta   90.00
_cell.angle_gamma   90.00
#
_symmetry.space_group_name_H-M   'P 1'
#
loop_
_entity.id
_entity.type
_entity.pdbx_description
1 polymer ?
#
loop_
_entity_poly.entity_id
_entity_poly.type
_entity_poly.pdbx_seq_one_letter_code
_entity_poly.pdbx_strand_id
1 'polypeptide(L)'
;MSRIDPADEQALKEVLVTWYGPQAQYWNINQAVLELVIEMVREMDNCSAAMDYIPQPINFGNPLSQLAKSQLKRFIARLKDNDRTYLICARHTLLHFKSPLAIAAMGF
;
A
#
# COMPACT_ATOMS: atom_id res chain seq x y z
N MET A 1 -20.20 1.66 -9.93
CA MET A 1 -18.80 2.13 -9.95
C MET A 1 -18.58 3.02 -8.74
N SER A 2 -17.96 2.50 -7.70
CA SER A 2 -17.65 3.26 -6.49
C SER A 2 -16.49 4.21 -6.81
N ARG A 3 -16.75 5.52 -6.74
CA ARG A 3 -15.75 6.55 -6.99
C ARG A 3 -14.84 6.64 -5.75
N ILE A 4 -13.52 6.53 -5.95
CA ILE A 4 -12.54 6.78 -4.90
C ILE A 4 -12.66 8.26 -4.48
N ASP A 5 -12.63 8.52 -3.18
CA ASP A 5 -12.67 9.89 -2.68
C ASP A 5 -11.39 10.65 -3.09
N PRO A 6 -11.46 11.93 -3.51
CA PRO A 6 -10.27 12.68 -3.91
C PRO A 6 -9.14 12.72 -2.87
N ALA A 7 -9.47 12.77 -1.57
CA ALA A 7 -8.47 12.76 -0.50
C ALA A 7 -7.83 11.37 -0.31
N ASP A 8 -8.51 10.32 -0.74
CA ASP A 8 -8.03 8.95 -0.70
C ASP A 8 -7.17 8.61 -1.90
N GLU A 9 -7.56 9.09 -3.08
CA GLU A 9 -6.75 9.06 -4.29
C GLU A 9 -5.39 9.74 -4.05
N GLN A 10 -5.40 10.97 -3.53
CA GLN A 10 -4.17 11.74 -3.30
C GLN A 10 -3.22 11.02 -2.34
N ALA A 11 -3.74 10.52 -1.22
CA ALA A 11 -2.91 9.82 -0.26
C ALA A 11 -2.37 8.49 -0.80
N LEU A 12 -3.18 7.73 -1.55
CA LEU A 12 -2.71 6.51 -2.20
C LEU A 12 -1.60 6.82 -3.21
N LYS A 13 -1.70 7.96 -3.88
CA LYS A 13 -0.66 8.42 -4.81
C LYS A 13 0.64 8.75 -4.10
N GLU A 14 0.60 9.44 -2.97
CA GLU A 14 1.77 9.71 -2.13
C GLU A 14 2.45 8.43 -1.63
N VAL A 15 1.63 7.43 -1.25
CA VAL A 15 2.10 6.09 -0.89
C VAL A 15 2.89 5.46 -2.04
N LEU A 16 2.29 5.42 -3.23
CA LEU A 16 2.89 4.78 -4.40
C LEU A 16 4.16 5.51 -4.87
N VAL A 17 4.20 6.84 -4.77
CA VAL A 17 5.41 7.64 -5.04
C VAL A 17 6.51 7.33 -4.04
N THR A 18 6.17 7.12 -2.76
CA THR A 18 7.15 6.71 -1.73
C THR A 18 7.76 5.36 -2.04
N TRP A 19 6.97 4.41 -2.56
CA TRP A 19 7.43 3.04 -2.84
C TRP A 19 8.12 2.86 -4.19
N TYR A 20 7.61 3.49 -5.24
CA TYR A 20 8.06 3.28 -6.63
C TYR A 20 8.76 4.50 -7.24
N GLY A 21 8.81 5.62 -6.52
CA GLY A 21 9.43 6.85 -6.99
C GLY A 21 8.53 7.68 -7.91
N PRO A 22 9.10 8.70 -8.59
CA PRO A 22 8.34 9.71 -9.34
C PRO A 22 7.43 9.18 -10.45
N GLN A 23 7.72 7.99 -11.00
CA GLN A 23 6.89 7.34 -12.01
C GLN A 23 5.44 7.13 -11.56
N ALA A 24 5.21 6.87 -10.26
CA ALA A 24 3.87 6.65 -9.72
C ALA A 24 3.03 7.94 -9.66
N GLN A 25 3.64 9.12 -9.83
CA GLN A 25 2.92 10.39 -9.92
C GLN A 25 2.02 10.45 -11.17
N TYR A 26 2.31 9.66 -12.19
CA TYR A 26 1.51 9.61 -13.42
C TYR A 26 0.52 8.44 -13.43
N TRP A 27 0.49 7.61 -12.38
CA TRP A 27 -0.43 6.49 -12.30
C TRP A 27 -1.85 7.00 -12.04
N ASN A 28 -2.81 6.45 -12.78
CA ASN A 28 -4.23 6.71 -12.57
C ASN A 28 -4.72 5.87 -11.39
N ILE A 29 -5.25 6.51 -10.35
CA ILE A 29 -5.73 5.82 -9.17
C ILE A 29 -7.18 5.39 -9.42
N ASN A 30 -7.34 4.13 -9.78
CA ASN A 30 -8.65 3.51 -10.00
C ASN A 30 -8.89 2.38 -8.99
N GLN A 31 -10.06 1.76 -9.08
CA GLN A 31 -10.47 0.68 -8.20
C GLN A 31 -9.51 -0.53 -8.25
N ALA A 32 -9.00 -0.88 -9.44
CA ALA A 32 -8.06 -1.99 -9.60
C ALA A 32 -6.71 -1.72 -8.92
N VAL A 33 -6.19 -0.49 -9.04
CA VAL A 33 -4.99 -0.05 -8.30
C VAL A 33 -5.21 -0.16 -6.80
N LEU A 34 -6.38 0.27 -6.31
CA LEU A 34 -6.72 0.19 -4.89
C LEU A 34 -6.77 -1.26 -4.39
N GLU A 35 -7.38 -2.17 -5.16
CA GLU A 35 -7.44 -3.60 -4.83
C GLU A 35 -6.06 -4.23 -4.77
N LEU A 36 -5.19 -3.95 -5.75
CA LEU A 36 -3.81 -4.43 -5.77
C LEU A 36 -2.98 -3.88 -4.60
N VAL A 37 -3.18 -2.62 -4.21
CA VAL A 37 -2.49 -2.07 -3.02
C VAL A 37 -2.96 -2.79 -1.76
N ILE A 38 -4.25 -3.09 -1.63
CA ILE A 38 -4.77 -3.83 -0.46
C ILE A 38 -4.18 -5.23 -0.41
N GLU A 39 -4.13 -5.93 -1.53
CA GLU A 39 -3.53 -7.25 -1.63
C GLU A 39 -2.04 -7.22 -1.28
N MET A 40 -1.30 -6.28 -1.86
CA MET A 40 0.12 -6.05 -1.58
C MET A 40 0.37 -5.81 -0.09
N VAL A 41 -0.45 -4.97 0.52
CA VAL A 41 -0.38 -4.67 1.95
C VAL A 41 -0.64 -5.90 2.81
N ARG A 42 -1.62 -6.74 2.45
CA ARG A 42 -1.88 -8.01 3.15
C ARG A 42 -0.72 -8.98 2.99
N GLU A 43 -0.07 -9.02 1.83
CA GLU A 43 1.11 -9.84 1.65
C GLU A 43 2.29 -9.33 2.50
N MET A 44 2.46 -8.01 2.61
CA MET A 44 3.45 -7.42 3.51
C MET A 44 3.18 -7.70 4.99
N ASP A 45 1.91 -7.83 5.41
CA ASP A 45 1.58 -8.24 6.79
C ASP A 45 2.14 -9.63 7.11
N ASN A 46 2.19 -10.52 6.12
CA ASN A 46 2.75 -11.87 6.28
C ASN A 46 4.29 -11.88 6.39
N CYS A 47 4.97 -10.74 6.21
CA CYS A 47 6.42 -10.67 6.28
C CYS A 47 7.00 -10.84 7.70
N SER A 48 6.19 -10.69 8.75
CA SER A 48 6.65 -10.90 10.13
C SER A 48 5.50 -11.23 11.07
N ALA A 49 5.67 -12.25 11.92
CA ALA A 49 4.75 -12.55 13.02
C ALA A 49 4.58 -11.38 14.01
N ALA A 50 5.51 -10.41 13.98
CA ALA A 50 5.39 -9.19 14.77
C ALA A 50 4.29 -8.23 14.28
N MET A 51 3.67 -8.50 13.13
CA MET A 51 2.53 -7.72 12.59
C MET A 51 1.22 -8.02 13.34
N ASP A 52 1.05 -9.23 13.89
CA ASP A 52 -0.13 -9.61 14.68
C ASP A 52 -0.31 -8.79 15.95
N TYR A 53 0.79 -8.23 16.49
CA TYR A 53 0.79 -7.43 17.72
C TYR A 53 0.51 -5.95 17.48
N ILE A 54 0.47 -5.50 16.23
CA ILE A 54 0.21 -4.09 15.93
C ILE A 54 -1.31 -3.91 15.77
N PRO A 55 -1.96 -3.03 16.57
CA PRO A 55 -3.39 -2.83 16.48
C PRO A 55 -3.82 -2.42 15.06
N GLN A 56 -4.76 -3.19 14.50
CA GLN A 56 -5.41 -2.87 13.25
C GLN A 56 -6.21 -1.57 13.40
N PRO A 57 -6.30 -0.72 12.37
CA PRO A 57 -7.05 0.53 12.47
C PRO A 57 -8.52 0.24 12.81
N ILE A 58 -9.03 0.95 13.82
CA ILE A 58 -10.44 0.91 14.19
C ILE A 58 -11.21 1.81 13.22
N ASN A 59 -12.15 1.22 12.48
CA ASN A 59 -12.88 1.87 11.38
C ASN A 59 -13.77 3.03 11.85
N PHE A 60 -13.49 4.25 11.37
CA PHE A 60 -14.45 5.36 11.33
C PHE A 60 -14.29 6.09 9.98
N GLY A 61 -14.96 5.61 8.92
CA GLY A 61 -14.97 6.23 7.58
C GLY A 61 -14.71 5.24 6.42
N ASN A 62 -14.55 5.76 5.19
CA ASN A 62 -14.36 4.95 3.97
C ASN A 62 -13.19 3.95 4.15
N PRO A 63 -13.47 2.64 4.29
CA PRO A 63 -12.57 1.71 4.97
C PRO A 63 -11.32 1.34 4.17
N LEU A 64 -11.35 1.43 2.84
CA LEU A 64 -10.25 0.94 1.98
C LEU A 64 -9.00 1.83 2.05
N SER A 65 -9.18 3.15 2.00
CA SER A 65 -8.08 4.11 2.03
C SER A 65 -7.47 4.22 3.42
N GLN A 66 -8.29 4.14 4.46
CA GLN A 66 -7.82 4.14 5.84
C GLN A 66 -7.02 2.87 6.15
N LEU A 67 -7.46 1.71 5.65
CA LEU A 67 -6.70 0.47 5.75
C LEU A 67 -5.33 0.63 5.09
N ALA A 68 -5.28 1.06 3.82
CA ALA A 68 -4.02 1.28 3.10
C ALA A 68 -3.11 2.31 3.78
N LYS A 69 -3.67 3.46 4.22
CA LYS A 69 -2.94 4.50 4.96
C LYS A 69 -2.36 3.99 6.28
N SER A 70 -3.14 3.24 7.06
CA SER A 70 -2.70 2.69 8.34
C SER A 70 -1.58 1.67 8.17
N GLN A 71 -1.67 0.86 7.11
CA GLN A 71 -0.70 -0.17 6.81
C GLN A 71 0.59 0.41 6.25
N LEU A 72 0.49 1.42 5.39
CA LEU A 72 1.66 2.20 4.99
C LEU A 72 2.36 2.79 6.23
N LYS A 73 1.62 3.39 7.17
CA LYS A 73 2.22 3.96 8.39
C LYS A 73 2.97 2.91 9.20
N ARG A 74 2.42 1.70 9.31
CA ARG A 74 3.09 0.54 9.95
C ARG A 74 4.35 0.14 9.21
N PHE A 75 4.27 0.00 7.89
CA PHE A 75 5.41 -0.28 7.04
C PHE A 75 6.52 0.75 7.22
N ILE A 76 6.22 2.05 7.15
CA ILE A 76 7.18 3.14 7.37
C ILE A 76 7.77 3.10 8.78
N ALA A 77 6.98 2.80 9.82
CA ALA A 77 7.48 2.68 11.17
C ALA A 77 8.50 1.53 11.30
N ARG A 78 8.23 0.39 10.66
CA ARG A 78 9.15 -0.76 10.63
C ARG A 78 10.37 -0.53 9.75
N LEU A 79 10.26 0.25 8.67
CA LEU A 79 11.43 0.72 7.92
C LEU A 79 12.42 1.45 8.84
N LYS A 80 11.92 2.21 9.83
CA LYS A 80 12.75 2.94 10.80
C LYS A 80 13.34 2.04 11.89
N ASP A 81 12.63 0.97 12.26
CA ASP A 81 13.04 -0.02 13.27
C ASP A 81 14.14 -0.98 12.78
N ASN A 82 14.47 -0.93 11.48
CA ASN A 82 15.60 -1.63 10.86
C ASN A 82 15.54 -3.18 10.95
N ASP A 83 14.33 -3.75 11.03
CA ASP A 83 14.10 -5.19 10.93
C ASP A 83 14.46 -5.70 9.53
N ARG A 84 15.67 -6.26 9.39
CA ARG A 84 16.21 -6.73 8.10
C ARG A 84 15.34 -7.77 7.42
N THR A 85 14.71 -8.67 8.18
CA THR A 85 13.88 -9.74 7.61
C THR A 85 12.61 -9.15 7.03
N TYR A 86 11.95 -8.27 7.78
CA TYR A 86 10.80 -7.52 7.30
C TYR A 86 11.14 -6.70 6.05
N LEU A 87 12.27 -5.99 6.06
CA LEU A 87 12.72 -5.17 4.94
C LEU A 87 12.91 -5.96 3.64
N ILE A 88 13.51 -7.14 3.72
CA ILE A 88 13.75 -7.98 2.54
C ILE A 88 12.42 -8.48 1.98
N CYS A 89 11.55 -9.01 2.84
CA CYS A 89 10.24 -9.49 2.42
C CYS A 89 9.37 -8.38 1.83
N ALA A 90 9.27 -7.24 2.49
CA ALA A 90 8.43 -6.16 2.01
C ALA A 90 8.97 -5.53 0.71
N ARG A 91 10.29 -5.50 0.51
CA ARG A 91 10.89 -5.15 -0.79
C ARG A 91 10.55 -6.17 -1.88
N HIS A 92 10.57 -7.46 -1.54
CA HIS A 92 10.16 -8.50 -2.48
C HIS A 92 8.70 -8.31 -2.90
N THR A 93 7.80 -8.09 -1.95
CA THR A 93 6.38 -7.80 -2.21
C THR A 93 6.22 -6.53 -3.06
N LEU A 94 6.92 -5.43 -2.74
CA LEU A 94 6.90 -4.23 -3.60
C LEU A 94 7.31 -4.54 -5.04
N LEU A 95 8.35 -5.34 -5.24
CA LEU A 95 8.80 -5.74 -6.57
C LEU A 95 7.78 -6.64 -7.28
N HIS A 96 7.16 -7.57 -6.55
CA HIS A 96 6.13 -8.47 -7.08
C HIS A 96 4.93 -7.69 -7.64
N PHE A 97 4.46 -6.67 -6.92
CA PHE A 97 3.29 -5.87 -7.31
C PHE A 97 3.58 -4.72 -8.28
N LYS A 98 4.86 -4.42 -8.57
CA LYS A 98 5.23 -3.27 -9.42
C LYS A 98 4.57 -3.33 -10.79
N SER A 99 4.67 -4.46 -11.47
CA SER A 99 4.13 -4.63 -12.83
C SER A 99 2.60 -4.66 -12.85
N PRO A 100 1.92 -5.47 -12.00
CA PRO A 100 0.46 -5.42 -11.89
C PRO A 100 -0.09 -4.02 -11.62
N LEU A 101 0.53 -3.28 -10.69
CA LEU A 101 0.11 -1.92 -10.37
C LEU A 101 0.29 -0.95 -11.54
N ALA A 102 1.41 -1.04 -12.26
CA ALA A 102 1.63 -0.21 -13.44
C ALA A 102 0.59 -0.50 -14.54
N ILE A 103 0.23 -1.77 -14.73
CA ILE A 103 -0.79 -2.21 -15.70
C ILE A 103 -2.17 -1.68 -15.28
N ALA A 104 -2.57 -1.89 -14.03
CA ALA A 104 -3.83 -1.40 -13.50
C ALA A 104 -3.92 0.13 -13.57
N ALA A 105 -2.82 0.84 -13.31
CA ALA A 105 -2.74 2.28 -13.42
C ALA A 105 -2.88 2.82 -14.86
N MET A 106 -2.64 1.98 -15.87
CA MET A 106 -2.93 2.30 -17.27
C MET A 106 -4.39 2.03 -17.66
N GLY A 107 -5.19 1.45 -16.76
CA GLY A 107 -6.60 1.14 -16.99
C GLY A 107 -6.88 -0.24 -17.59
N PHE A 108 -5.91 -1.16 -17.53
CA PHE A 108 -6.05 -2.55 -17.92
C PHE A 108 -6.36 -3.47 -16.74
#